data_AF-A0A0A7LMD4-F1
#
_entry.id   AF-A0A0A7LMD4-F1
#
_cell.length_a   1.000
_cell.length_b   1.000
_cell.length_c   1.000
_cell.angle_alpha   90.00
_cell.angle_beta   90.00
_cell.angle_gamma   90.00
#
_symmetry.space_group_name_H-M   'P 1'
#
loop_
_entity.id
_entity.type
_entity.pdbx_description
1 polymer ?
#
loop_
_entity_poly.entity_id
_entity_poly.type
_entity_poly.pdbx_seq_one_letter_code
_entity_poly.pdbx_strand_id
1 'polypeptide(L)'
;MTHYITRGLLLATLCVAAQTALAQENTSTVAQTGNDNLTTVTQVGERNQASAEQIGDKNTIDQLQDGQISSKVKATQRGNSNLITQQQLGDGADLVNRLEATQTGNENKIDQTQKVIGNVGIATQTGNKNNAIQYQYGRANEASTEQTGNQNYSEQRQLGNFGVATISSTGNNNSAYQEQHELSSRASSTQLGNGNLSAQYQATGSENRADIYQEGDNNIGLQSQEGASNIASLSQVGNTNASLQMQVGNGNEASIDQRGNGNLALQYQEGMANVAMIDQDGNNNLAAQVQVGEFNSAQVWQGSNGQTSAILQTGNNNTATVHQDHP
;
A
#
# COMPACT_ATOMS: atom_id res chain seq x y z
N MET A 1 -12.98 81.37 40.33
CA MET A 1 -13.26 80.14 41.09
C MET A 1 -14.17 79.29 40.21
N THR A 2 -13.69 78.22 39.56
CA THR A 2 -13.78 76.82 40.06
C THR A 2 -15.23 76.46 40.46
N HIS A 3 -15.92 75.43 39.96
CA HIS A 3 -15.54 74.12 39.44
C HIS A 3 -16.64 73.51 38.54
N TYR A 4 -16.20 72.61 37.65
CA TYR A 4 -16.97 71.59 36.94
C TYR A 4 -17.67 70.62 37.91
N ILE A 5 -18.92 70.20 37.62
CA ILE A 5 -19.40 68.85 37.92
C ILE A 5 -20.22 68.33 36.74
N THR A 6 -19.57 67.46 35.98
CA THR A 6 -20.14 66.50 35.02
C THR A 6 -20.93 65.41 35.75
N ARG A 7 -22.19 65.18 35.35
CA ARG A 7 -22.90 63.89 35.53
C ARG A 7 -22.92 63.26 34.13
N GLY A 8 -22.23 62.16 33.80
CA GLY A 8 -22.10 60.92 34.55
C GLY A 8 -23.21 59.96 34.10
N LEU A 9 -23.27 59.63 32.80
CA LEU A 9 -24.23 58.68 32.24
C LEU A 9 -23.60 57.28 32.17
N LEU A 10 -24.32 56.33 32.77
CA LEU A 10 -24.09 54.90 32.94
C LEU A 10 -23.22 54.23 31.85
N LEU A 11 -22.07 53.70 32.27
CA LEU A 11 -21.40 52.60 31.60
C LEU A 11 -22.02 51.29 32.12
N ALA A 12 -22.77 50.58 31.27
CA ALA A 12 -23.26 49.24 31.60
C ALA A 12 -22.05 48.29 31.67
N THR A 13 -21.76 47.80 32.88
CA THR A 13 -20.76 46.77 33.12
C THR A 13 -21.27 45.44 32.56
N LEU A 14 -20.78 45.08 31.37
CA LEU A 14 -20.88 43.73 30.83
C LEU A 14 -19.97 42.82 31.67
N CYS A 15 -20.55 42.08 32.60
CA CYS A 15 -19.88 41.01 33.32
C CYS A 15 -19.81 39.80 32.38
N VAL A 16 -18.78 39.74 31.54
CA VAL A 16 -18.45 38.51 30.80
C VAL A 16 -17.78 37.57 31.80
N ALA A 17 -18.49 36.54 32.23
CA ALA A 17 -17.87 35.39 32.84
C ALA A 17 -16.90 34.80 31.80
N ALA A 18 -15.60 34.93 32.05
CA ALA A 18 -14.56 34.22 31.32
C ALA A 18 -14.71 32.72 31.62
N GLN A 19 -15.55 32.04 30.85
CA GLN A 19 -15.39 30.61 30.63
C GLN A 19 -14.21 30.47 29.69
N THR A 20 -13.15 29.85 30.18
CA THR A 20 -11.97 29.45 29.40
C THR A 20 -12.41 28.51 28.28
N ALA A 21 -12.76 29.06 27.12
CA ALA A 21 -12.79 28.30 25.88
C ALA A 21 -11.34 28.16 25.43
N LEU A 22 -10.73 27.00 25.66
CA LEU A 22 -9.49 26.60 25.01
C LEU A 22 -9.75 26.65 23.50
N ALA A 23 -9.19 27.65 22.82
CA ALA A 23 -9.25 27.76 21.37
C ALA A 23 -8.28 26.73 20.78
N GLN A 24 -8.83 25.70 20.14
CA GLN A 24 -8.08 24.64 19.49
C GLN A 24 -7.32 25.23 18.27
N GLU A 25 -5.98 25.16 18.24
CA GLU A 25 -5.11 25.73 17.18
C GLU A 25 -5.17 24.97 15.84
N ASN A 26 -6.35 24.66 15.30
CA ASN A 26 -6.49 23.95 14.01
C ASN A 26 -6.41 24.91 12.80
N THR A 27 -5.74 24.49 11.73
CA THR A 27 -5.64 25.20 10.46
C THR A 27 -6.19 24.34 9.33
N SER A 28 -7.19 24.85 8.61
CA SER A 28 -7.72 24.24 7.38
C SER A 28 -7.54 25.22 6.21
N THR A 29 -7.08 24.73 5.06
CA THR A 29 -7.00 25.50 3.81
C THR A 29 -7.70 24.74 2.70
N VAL A 30 -8.78 25.31 2.17
CA VAL A 30 -9.53 24.75 1.04
C VAL A 30 -9.43 25.69 -0.15
N ALA A 31 -9.01 25.19 -1.30
CA ALA A 31 -9.00 25.89 -2.58
C ALA A 31 -9.78 25.08 -3.62
N GLN A 32 -10.78 25.70 -4.25
CA GLN A 32 -11.67 25.06 -5.22
C GLN A 32 -11.78 25.92 -6.48
N THR A 33 -11.63 25.32 -7.66
CA THR A 33 -11.83 25.98 -8.95
C THR A 33 -12.61 25.05 -9.89
N GLY A 34 -13.77 25.48 -10.40
CA GLY A 34 -14.66 24.72 -11.27
C GLY A 34 -16.08 24.55 -10.69
N ASN A 35 -16.95 23.77 -11.34
CA ASN A 35 -18.38 23.64 -11.01
C ASN A 35 -18.68 22.37 -10.17
N ASP A 36 -19.66 22.41 -9.27
CA ASP A 36 -20.15 21.26 -8.47
C ASP A 36 -19.10 20.49 -7.64
N ASN A 37 -17.95 21.10 -7.32
CA ASN A 37 -16.99 20.48 -6.41
C ASN A 37 -17.52 20.51 -4.96
N LEU A 38 -17.28 19.44 -4.21
CA LEU A 38 -17.62 19.31 -2.78
C LEU A 38 -16.35 19.04 -1.97
N THR A 39 -16.03 19.90 -1.01
CA THR A 39 -14.97 19.63 -0.02
C THR A 39 -15.57 19.67 1.38
N THR A 40 -15.38 18.59 2.14
CA THR A 40 -15.70 18.51 3.57
C THR A 40 -14.40 18.26 4.33
N VAL A 41 -14.09 19.13 5.28
CA VAL A 41 -12.96 18.97 6.20
C VAL A 41 -13.50 19.08 7.62
N THR A 42 -13.41 17.99 8.38
CA THR A 42 -13.81 17.92 9.79
C THR A 42 -12.58 17.68 10.63
N GLN A 43 -12.26 18.61 11.54
CA GLN A 43 -11.13 18.53 12.46
C GLN A 43 -11.64 18.53 13.90
N VAL A 44 -11.33 17.48 14.66
CA VAL A 44 -11.64 17.34 16.09
C VAL A 44 -10.30 17.17 16.83
N GLY A 45 -9.94 18.12 17.71
CA GLY A 45 -8.66 18.13 18.45
C GLY A 45 -7.93 19.49 18.44
N GLU A 46 -6.67 19.56 18.89
CA GLU A 46 -5.82 20.77 18.85
C GLU A 46 -4.64 20.60 17.84
N ARG A 47 -4.23 21.67 17.13
CA ARG A 47 -3.06 21.71 16.20
C ARG A 47 -3.15 20.84 14.93
N ASN A 48 -4.34 20.58 14.41
CA ASN A 48 -4.52 19.84 13.16
C ASN A 48 -4.32 20.73 11.92
N GLN A 49 -3.59 20.24 10.91
CA GLN A 49 -3.40 20.93 9.61
C GLN A 49 -4.04 20.10 8.49
N ALA A 50 -5.07 20.66 7.85
CA ALA A 50 -5.70 20.07 6.67
C ALA A 50 -5.55 21.01 5.48
N SER A 51 -5.20 20.44 4.32
CA SER A 51 -5.20 21.16 3.05
C SER A 51 -5.92 20.34 1.99
N ALA A 52 -6.84 20.99 1.29
CA ALA A 52 -7.63 20.42 0.22
C ALA A 52 -7.61 21.37 -0.99
N GLU A 53 -7.13 20.89 -2.13
CA GLU A 53 -7.15 21.64 -3.39
C GLU A 53 -7.91 20.83 -4.46
N GLN A 54 -8.93 21.44 -5.08
CA GLN A 54 -9.72 20.85 -6.15
C GLN A 54 -9.76 21.75 -7.38
N ILE A 55 -9.42 21.22 -8.55
CA ILE A 55 -9.48 21.93 -9.84
C ILE A 55 -10.22 21.06 -10.87
N GLY A 56 -11.35 21.53 -11.39
CA GLY A 56 -12.21 20.85 -12.37
C GLY A 56 -13.66 20.73 -11.89
N ASP A 57 -14.47 19.81 -12.43
CA ASP A 57 -15.91 19.74 -12.12
C ASP A 57 -16.30 18.47 -11.31
N LYS A 58 -17.27 18.56 -10.39
CA LYS A 58 -17.84 17.44 -9.60
C LYS A 58 -16.84 16.65 -8.73
N ASN A 59 -15.72 17.23 -8.36
CA ASN A 59 -14.76 16.55 -7.50
C ASN A 59 -15.21 16.56 -6.03
N THR A 60 -14.96 15.47 -5.29
CA THR A 60 -15.27 15.35 -3.87
C THR A 60 -14.00 15.06 -3.05
N ILE A 61 -13.72 15.90 -2.04
CA ILE A 61 -12.73 15.63 -0.98
C ILE A 61 -13.49 15.53 0.34
N ASP A 62 -13.32 14.43 1.06
CA ASP A 62 -13.76 14.26 2.44
C ASP A 62 -12.55 13.96 3.32
N GLN A 63 -12.26 14.87 4.26
CA GLN A 63 -11.15 14.76 5.20
C GLN A 63 -11.70 14.78 6.64
N LEU A 64 -11.48 13.70 7.38
CA LEU A 64 -11.79 13.60 8.80
C LEU A 64 -10.50 13.42 9.61
N GLN A 65 -10.26 14.34 10.54
CA GLN A 65 -9.18 14.25 11.53
C GLN A 65 -9.81 14.23 12.93
N ASP A 66 -9.65 13.12 13.66
CA ASP A 66 -10.10 12.96 15.05
C ASP A 66 -8.90 12.58 15.93
N GLY A 67 -8.30 13.58 16.60
CA GLY A 67 -7.12 13.42 17.46
C GLY A 67 -6.42 14.74 17.84
N GLN A 68 -5.68 14.73 18.97
CA GLN A 68 -4.85 15.87 19.43
C GLN A 68 -3.42 15.84 18.86
N ILE A 69 -2.95 17.01 18.37
CA ILE A 69 -1.56 17.41 18.05
C ILE A 69 -1.03 16.98 16.66
N SER A 70 -0.63 17.99 15.86
CA SER A 70 0.36 17.93 14.75
C SER A 70 0.11 16.98 13.57
N SER A 71 -1.14 16.67 13.24
CA SER A 71 -1.46 15.81 12.09
C SER A 71 -1.60 16.62 10.79
N LYS A 72 -0.91 16.21 9.71
CA LYS A 72 -0.96 16.86 8.39
C LYS A 72 -1.68 15.95 7.39
N VAL A 73 -2.82 16.41 6.89
CA VAL A 73 -3.56 15.76 5.81
C VAL A 73 -3.57 16.70 4.60
N LYS A 74 -3.12 16.20 3.46
CA LYS A 74 -3.12 16.93 2.18
C LYS A 74 -3.83 16.12 1.11
N ALA A 75 -4.81 16.75 0.46
CA ALA A 75 -5.48 16.24 -0.72
C ALA A 75 -5.38 17.24 -1.87
N THR A 76 -4.97 16.78 -3.03
CA THR A 76 -4.98 17.56 -4.28
C THR A 76 -5.67 16.76 -5.38
N GLN A 77 -6.69 17.33 -6.01
CA GLN A 77 -7.44 16.71 -7.11
C GLN A 77 -7.50 17.63 -8.33
N ARG A 78 -7.23 17.09 -9.51
CA ARG A 78 -7.36 17.79 -10.79
C ARG A 78 -8.12 16.95 -11.81
N GLY A 79 -9.13 17.52 -12.47
CA GLY A 79 -9.99 16.87 -13.47
C GLY A 79 -11.45 16.74 -12.99
N ASN A 80 -12.22 15.76 -13.45
CA ASN A 80 -13.66 15.69 -13.17
C ASN A 80 -14.08 14.45 -12.38
N SER A 81 -15.09 14.59 -11.49
CA SER A 81 -15.71 13.47 -10.75
C SER A 81 -14.75 12.60 -9.94
N ASN A 82 -13.63 13.17 -9.46
CA ASN A 82 -12.70 12.41 -8.63
C ASN A 82 -13.11 12.43 -7.15
N LEU A 83 -12.80 11.37 -6.39
CA LEU A 83 -13.11 11.22 -4.97
C LEU A 83 -11.84 10.96 -4.15
N ILE A 84 -11.59 11.73 -3.09
CA ILE A 84 -10.59 11.45 -2.05
C ILE A 84 -11.34 11.37 -0.76
N THR A 85 -11.15 10.29 -0.02
CA THR A 85 -11.54 10.15 1.37
C THR A 85 -10.29 9.89 2.19
N GLN A 86 -10.03 10.75 3.18
CA GLN A 86 -8.90 10.61 4.10
C GLN A 86 -9.44 10.65 5.52
N GLN A 87 -9.26 9.57 6.27
CA GLN A 87 -9.67 9.46 7.66
C GLN A 87 -8.46 9.18 8.54
N GLN A 88 -8.25 10.02 9.56
CA GLN A 88 -7.20 9.82 10.55
C GLN A 88 -7.82 9.79 11.96
N LEU A 89 -7.70 8.64 12.64
CA LEU A 89 -8.31 8.38 13.95
C LEU A 89 -7.22 8.02 14.97
N GLY A 90 -7.00 8.83 16.02
CA GLY A 90 -6.14 8.41 17.14
C GLY A 90 -5.62 9.50 18.09
N ASP A 91 -5.62 9.17 19.38
CA ASP A 91 -5.00 9.93 20.49
C ASP A 91 -3.53 9.51 20.68
N GLY A 92 -2.57 10.39 20.38
CA GLY A 92 -1.16 10.12 20.71
C GLY A 92 -0.25 11.32 20.47
N ALA A 93 0.27 11.88 21.54
CA ALA A 93 0.84 13.22 21.61
C ALA A 93 2.21 13.46 20.91
N ASP A 94 2.87 12.46 20.29
CA ASP A 94 4.32 12.58 20.00
C ASP A 94 4.84 12.13 18.62
N LEU A 95 4.01 11.70 17.65
CA LEU A 95 4.50 11.42 16.27
C LEU A 95 3.52 11.90 15.20
N VAL A 96 4.04 12.62 14.20
CA VAL A 96 3.28 13.20 13.08
C VAL A 96 2.75 12.10 12.17
N ASN A 97 1.44 11.88 12.18
CA ASN A 97 0.77 11.13 11.12
C ASN A 97 0.68 12.00 9.87
N ARG A 98 0.97 11.41 8.71
CA ARG A 98 0.96 12.09 7.40
C ARG A 98 0.16 11.27 6.40
N LEU A 99 -0.93 11.86 5.91
CA LEU A 99 -1.69 11.36 4.76
C LEU A 99 -1.58 12.34 3.61
N GLU A 100 -1.11 11.84 2.47
CA GLU A 100 -1.04 12.60 1.23
C GLU A 100 -1.75 11.83 0.13
N ALA A 101 -2.73 12.48 -0.50
CA ALA A 101 -3.45 11.97 -1.65
C ALA A 101 -3.37 12.98 -2.79
N THR A 102 -2.87 12.54 -3.94
CA THR A 102 -2.85 13.35 -5.16
C THR A 102 -3.49 12.56 -6.30
N GLN A 103 -4.50 13.11 -6.96
CA GLN A 103 -5.08 12.49 -8.16
C GLN A 103 -5.26 13.46 -9.31
N THR A 104 -4.92 13.01 -10.52
CA THR A 104 -5.07 13.76 -11.77
C THR A 104 -5.78 12.93 -12.83
N GLY A 105 -6.88 13.45 -13.38
CA GLY A 105 -7.70 12.83 -14.43
C GLY A 105 -9.17 12.75 -14.04
N ASN A 106 -9.94 11.78 -14.52
CA ASN A 106 -11.38 11.69 -14.25
C ASN A 106 -11.77 10.40 -13.52
N GLU A 107 -12.80 10.48 -12.67
CA GLU A 107 -13.39 9.34 -11.95
C GLU A 107 -12.38 8.53 -11.10
N ASN A 108 -11.26 9.12 -10.68
CA ASN A 108 -10.32 8.46 -9.79
C ASN A 108 -10.84 8.46 -8.34
N LYS A 109 -10.50 7.40 -7.60
CA LYS A 109 -10.86 7.22 -6.19
C LYS A 109 -9.62 6.89 -5.37
N ILE A 110 -9.40 7.66 -4.31
CA ILE A 110 -8.44 7.37 -3.25
C ILE A 110 -9.20 7.28 -1.92
N ASP A 111 -9.03 6.19 -1.19
CA ASP A 111 -9.53 5.98 0.17
C ASP A 111 -8.35 5.64 1.09
N GLN A 112 -8.01 6.54 2.01
CA GLN A 112 -6.94 6.35 2.98
C GLN A 112 -7.52 6.43 4.38
N THR A 113 -7.34 5.36 5.16
CA THR A 113 -7.74 5.32 6.56
C THR A 113 -6.56 4.92 7.43
N GLN A 114 -6.19 5.79 8.37
CA GLN A 114 -5.19 5.54 9.39
C GLN A 114 -5.84 5.54 10.77
N LYS A 115 -5.59 4.46 11.53
CA LYS A 115 -5.93 4.36 12.95
C LYS A 115 -4.61 4.20 13.70
N VAL A 116 -4.30 5.06 14.67
CA VAL A 116 -3.10 5.03 15.55
C VAL A 116 -1.87 5.85 15.03
N ILE A 117 -0.77 5.83 15.80
CA ILE A 117 0.37 6.76 15.86
C ILE A 117 1.50 6.42 14.86
N GLY A 118 2.04 7.42 14.17
CA GLY A 118 3.28 7.38 13.38
C GLY A 118 3.16 6.86 11.95
N ASN A 119 1.95 6.65 11.42
CA ASN A 119 1.77 6.08 10.09
C ASN A 119 1.93 7.12 8.98
N VAL A 120 2.54 6.71 7.87
CA VAL A 120 2.66 7.48 6.63
C VAL A 120 1.88 6.75 5.54
N GLY A 121 0.91 7.44 4.94
CA GLY A 121 0.13 6.94 3.81
C GLY A 121 0.24 7.92 2.64
N ILE A 122 0.79 7.47 1.52
CA ILE A 122 0.91 8.27 0.29
C ILE A 122 0.18 7.54 -0.83
N ALA A 123 -0.76 8.21 -1.48
CA ALA A 123 -1.44 7.70 -2.65
C ALA A 123 -1.38 8.73 -3.78
N THR A 124 -0.80 8.34 -4.92
CA THR A 124 -0.73 9.15 -6.13
C THR A 124 -1.36 8.41 -7.30
N GLN A 125 -2.30 9.03 -7.99
CA GLN A 125 -2.98 8.45 -9.16
C GLN A 125 -2.97 9.43 -10.35
N THR A 126 -2.62 8.93 -11.52
CA THR A 126 -2.67 9.68 -12.78
C THR A 126 -3.40 8.87 -13.86
N GLY A 127 -4.45 9.43 -14.46
CA GLY A 127 -5.26 8.80 -15.51
C GLY A 127 -6.73 8.73 -15.11
N ASN A 128 -7.52 7.77 -15.60
CA ASN A 128 -8.97 7.72 -15.31
C ASN A 128 -9.39 6.43 -14.60
N LYS A 129 -10.38 6.53 -13.72
CA LYS A 129 -10.99 5.37 -13.02
C LYS A 129 -10.01 4.53 -12.20
N ASN A 130 -8.90 5.10 -11.76
CA ASN A 130 -8.00 4.40 -10.84
C ASN A 130 -8.62 4.37 -9.44
N ASN A 131 -8.43 3.28 -8.71
CA ASN A 131 -8.90 3.10 -7.34
C ASN A 131 -7.74 2.64 -6.45
N ALA A 132 -7.46 3.41 -5.40
CA ALA A 132 -6.42 3.14 -4.43
C ALA A 132 -7.01 3.16 -3.03
N ILE A 133 -6.82 2.07 -2.30
CA ILE A 133 -7.33 1.89 -0.95
C ILE A 133 -6.15 1.58 -0.03
N GLN A 134 -5.98 2.37 1.04
CA GLN A 134 -4.92 2.17 2.02
C GLN A 134 -5.50 2.15 3.43
N TYR A 135 -5.30 1.04 4.13
CA TYR A 135 -5.70 0.86 5.53
C TYR A 135 -4.48 0.59 6.41
N GLN A 136 -4.21 1.44 7.39
CA GLN A 136 -3.11 1.26 8.33
C GLN A 136 -3.63 1.31 9.78
N TYR A 137 -3.56 0.18 10.49
CA TYR A 137 -4.14 0.02 11.84
C TYR A 137 -3.11 -0.13 12.96
N GLY A 138 -1.84 -0.42 12.64
CA GLY A 138 -0.76 -0.45 13.63
C GLY A 138 0.02 0.86 13.73
N ARG A 139 1.23 0.80 14.29
CA ARG A 139 2.11 1.95 14.56
C ARG A 139 3.27 2.01 13.57
N ALA A 140 3.64 3.22 13.17
CA ALA A 140 4.83 3.50 12.34
C ALA A 140 4.89 2.74 10.99
N ASN A 141 3.74 2.46 10.39
CA ASN A 141 3.66 1.83 9.07
C ASN A 141 3.80 2.85 7.94
N GLU A 142 4.44 2.45 6.84
CA GLU A 142 4.54 3.23 5.60
C GLU A 142 3.80 2.49 4.47
N ALA A 143 2.75 3.11 3.94
CA ALA A 143 1.99 2.63 2.79
C ALA A 143 2.14 3.64 1.67
N SER A 144 2.61 3.18 0.51
CA SER A 144 2.74 4.00 -0.69
C SER A 144 2.06 3.30 -1.86
N THR A 145 1.22 4.04 -2.58
CA THR A 145 0.62 3.59 -3.82
C THR A 145 0.83 4.64 -4.90
N GLU A 146 1.37 4.22 -6.03
CA GLU A 146 1.46 4.99 -7.25
C GLU A 146 0.76 4.25 -8.40
N GLN A 147 -0.23 4.89 -9.04
CA GLN A 147 -0.91 4.30 -10.19
C GLN A 147 -0.90 5.28 -11.38
N THR A 148 -0.43 4.82 -12.53
CA THR A 148 -0.43 5.57 -13.78
C THR A 148 -1.16 4.78 -14.87
N GLY A 149 -2.15 5.40 -15.52
CA GLY A 149 -2.97 4.81 -16.57
C GLY A 149 -4.44 4.72 -16.17
N ASN A 150 -5.21 3.78 -16.72
CA ASN A 150 -6.66 3.73 -16.46
C ASN A 150 -7.11 2.44 -15.78
N GLN A 151 -8.15 2.54 -14.95
CA GLN A 151 -8.81 1.38 -14.31
C GLN A 151 -7.88 0.51 -13.46
N ASN A 152 -6.80 1.09 -12.92
CA ASN A 152 -5.93 0.34 -12.03
C ASN A 152 -6.55 0.27 -10.63
N TYR A 153 -6.52 -0.91 -10.02
CA TYR A 153 -6.97 -1.17 -8.66
C TYR A 153 -5.78 -1.48 -7.77
N SER A 154 -5.72 -0.85 -6.60
CA SER A 154 -4.70 -1.12 -5.61
C SER A 154 -5.31 -1.10 -4.21
N GLU A 155 -4.93 -2.07 -3.40
CA GLU A 155 -5.36 -2.16 -2.02
C GLU A 155 -4.19 -2.59 -1.12
N GLN A 156 -3.94 -1.79 -0.08
CA GLN A 156 -2.90 -2.04 0.91
C GLN A 156 -3.53 -2.06 2.30
N ARG A 157 -3.28 -3.14 3.05
CA ARG A 157 -3.72 -3.32 4.44
C ARG A 157 -2.52 -3.62 5.33
N GLN A 158 -2.17 -2.71 6.22
CA GLN A 158 -1.09 -2.88 7.21
C GLN A 158 -1.67 -2.90 8.62
N LEU A 159 -1.80 -4.11 9.17
CA LEU A 159 -2.39 -4.40 10.47
C LEU A 159 -1.31 -4.54 11.57
N GLY A 160 -0.05 -4.79 11.19
CA GLY A 160 1.12 -4.86 12.08
C GLY A 160 1.80 -3.52 12.35
N ASN A 161 3.03 -3.51 12.90
CA ASN A 161 3.79 -2.28 13.20
C ASN A 161 5.11 -2.22 12.41
N PHE A 162 5.58 -1.02 12.05
CA PHE A 162 6.83 -0.79 11.30
C PHE A 162 6.89 -1.45 9.91
N GLY A 163 5.74 -1.81 9.34
CA GLY A 163 5.66 -2.41 8.01
C GLY A 163 5.83 -1.39 6.89
N VAL A 164 6.40 -1.83 5.76
CA VAL A 164 6.44 -1.03 4.51
C VAL A 164 5.69 -1.79 3.43
N ALA A 165 4.67 -1.16 2.85
CA ALA A 165 3.89 -1.67 1.74
C ALA A 165 3.94 -0.69 0.58
N THR A 166 4.45 -1.13 -0.56
CA THR A 166 4.55 -0.29 -1.77
C THR A 166 3.87 -0.98 -2.95
N ILE A 167 2.96 -0.27 -3.61
CA ILE A 167 2.35 -0.66 -4.89
C ILE A 167 2.72 0.40 -5.93
N SER A 168 3.26 -0.03 -7.07
CA SER A 168 3.45 0.79 -8.27
C SER A 168 2.83 0.09 -9.48
N SER A 169 1.79 0.66 -10.06
CA SER A 169 1.10 0.08 -11.22
C SER A 169 1.10 1.08 -12.38
N THR A 170 1.74 0.72 -13.50
CA THR A 170 1.77 1.51 -14.73
C THR A 170 1.12 0.74 -15.88
N GLY A 171 0.12 1.34 -16.52
CA GLY A 171 -0.66 0.77 -17.61
C GLY A 171 -2.16 0.71 -17.26
N ASN A 172 -2.92 -0.22 -17.84
CA ASN A 172 -4.37 -0.26 -17.65
C ASN A 172 -4.85 -1.57 -17.01
N ASN A 173 -5.92 -1.51 -16.21
CA ASN A 173 -6.55 -2.68 -15.60
C ASN A 173 -5.60 -3.53 -14.72
N ASN A 174 -4.55 -2.94 -14.17
CA ASN A 174 -3.69 -3.65 -13.23
C ASN A 174 -4.36 -3.70 -11.85
N SER A 175 -4.28 -4.84 -11.18
CA SER A 175 -4.81 -5.07 -9.85
C SER A 175 -3.70 -5.53 -8.92
N ALA A 176 -3.49 -4.81 -7.82
CA ALA A 176 -2.52 -5.16 -6.80
C ALA A 176 -3.16 -5.20 -5.41
N TYR A 177 -2.92 -6.28 -4.66
CA TYR A 177 -3.38 -6.46 -3.28
C TYR A 177 -2.20 -6.77 -2.36
N GLN A 178 -2.08 -6.04 -1.25
CA GLN A 178 -1.07 -6.28 -0.23
C GLN A 178 -1.71 -6.28 1.15
N GLU A 179 -1.45 -7.32 1.93
CA GLU A 179 -1.91 -7.42 3.31
C GLU A 179 -0.79 -7.92 4.23
N GLN A 180 -0.48 -7.13 5.26
CA GLN A 180 0.58 -7.38 6.23
C GLN A 180 0.05 -7.32 7.66
N HIS A 181 0.20 -8.40 8.42
CA HIS A 181 -0.21 -8.48 9.84
C HIS A 181 0.98 -8.36 10.82
N GLU A 182 2.20 -8.22 10.31
CA GLU A 182 3.44 -8.54 11.01
C GLU A 182 4.25 -7.32 11.49
N LEU A 183 5.25 -7.57 12.35
CA LEU A 183 6.21 -6.54 12.76
C LEU A 183 7.35 -6.42 11.74
N SER A 184 7.64 -5.21 11.28
CA SER A 184 8.81 -4.89 10.42
C SER A 184 8.86 -5.60 9.06
N SER A 185 7.72 -6.06 8.53
CA SER A 185 7.67 -6.78 7.24
C SER A 185 7.56 -5.81 6.05
N ARG A 186 8.10 -6.23 4.90
CA ARG A 186 8.12 -5.45 3.66
C ARG A 186 7.39 -6.19 2.54
N ALA A 187 6.48 -5.50 1.87
CA ALA A 187 5.77 -5.98 0.70
C ALA A 187 5.90 -4.94 -0.43
N SER A 188 6.41 -5.35 -1.58
CA SER A 188 6.52 -4.50 -2.77
C SER A 188 5.88 -5.19 -3.96
N SER A 189 5.06 -4.45 -4.70
CA SER A 189 4.48 -4.91 -5.95
C SER A 189 4.65 -3.85 -7.03
N THR A 190 5.30 -4.22 -8.12
CA THR A 190 5.48 -3.40 -9.31
C THR A 190 4.86 -4.10 -10.51
N GLN A 191 3.95 -3.41 -11.20
CA GLN A 191 3.25 -3.92 -12.38
C GLN A 191 3.40 -2.95 -13.54
N LEU A 192 4.00 -3.40 -14.64
CA LEU A 192 4.22 -2.64 -15.87
C LEU A 192 3.49 -3.34 -17.03
N GLY A 193 2.47 -2.71 -17.60
CA GLY A 193 1.67 -3.27 -18.69
C GLY A 193 0.18 -3.32 -18.34
N ASN A 194 -0.60 -4.21 -18.94
CA ASN A 194 -2.05 -4.23 -18.78
C ASN A 194 -2.57 -5.55 -18.21
N GLY A 195 -3.60 -5.45 -17.36
CA GLY A 195 -4.30 -6.64 -16.85
C GLY A 195 -3.47 -7.50 -15.89
N ASN A 196 -2.37 -6.98 -15.35
CA ASN A 196 -1.55 -7.72 -14.40
C ASN A 196 -2.27 -7.82 -13.05
N LEU A 197 -2.15 -8.96 -12.40
CA LEU A 197 -2.68 -9.24 -11.07
C LEU A 197 -1.55 -9.65 -10.14
N SER A 198 -1.40 -8.92 -9.02
CA SER A 198 -0.48 -9.26 -7.95
C SER A 198 -1.23 -9.34 -6.62
N ALA A 199 -0.90 -10.34 -5.81
CA ALA A 199 -1.36 -10.41 -4.43
C ALA A 199 -0.23 -10.89 -3.50
N GLN A 200 -0.04 -10.19 -2.39
CA GLN A 200 0.94 -10.53 -1.36
C GLN A 200 0.25 -10.59 0.00
N TYR A 201 0.42 -11.72 0.69
CA TYR A 201 -0.15 -11.96 2.02
C TYR A 201 0.95 -12.37 3.00
N GLN A 202 1.10 -11.59 4.08
CA GLN A 202 2.05 -11.83 5.17
C GLN A 202 1.28 -11.92 6.49
N ALA A 203 1.04 -13.15 6.95
CA ALA A 203 0.00 -13.47 7.93
C ALA A 203 0.48 -13.40 9.40
N THR A 204 1.70 -13.86 9.68
CA THR A 204 2.21 -14.01 11.04
C THR A 204 3.73 -14.07 11.03
N GLY A 205 4.39 -13.38 11.96
CA GLY A 205 5.86 -13.39 12.09
C GLY A 205 6.47 -12.00 12.18
N SER A 206 7.74 -11.92 11.83
CA SER A 206 8.52 -10.68 11.80
C SER A 206 9.52 -10.72 10.65
N GLU A 207 9.81 -9.56 10.07
CA GLU A 207 10.87 -9.37 9.06
C GLU A 207 10.69 -10.17 7.76
N ASN A 208 9.46 -10.50 7.38
CA ASN A 208 9.19 -11.12 6.09
C ASN A 208 9.35 -10.10 4.96
N ARG A 209 9.86 -10.56 3.82
CA ARG A 209 10.01 -9.76 2.59
C ARG A 209 9.32 -10.47 1.43
N ALA A 210 8.34 -9.80 0.83
CA ALA A 210 7.62 -10.24 -0.35
C ALA A 210 7.80 -9.20 -1.47
N ASP A 211 8.35 -9.61 -2.61
CA ASP A 211 8.52 -8.75 -3.79
C ASP A 211 7.90 -9.42 -5.02
N ILE A 212 7.01 -8.69 -5.71
CA ILE A 212 6.45 -9.04 -7.02
C ILE A 212 6.85 -7.99 -8.04
N TYR A 213 7.47 -8.41 -9.13
CA TYR A 213 7.73 -7.62 -10.32
C TYR A 213 7.06 -8.28 -11.53
N GLN A 214 6.18 -7.56 -12.22
CA GLN A 214 5.48 -8.03 -13.42
C GLN A 214 5.65 -7.02 -14.55
N GLU A 215 6.14 -7.47 -15.69
CA GLU A 215 6.29 -6.69 -16.91
C GLU A 215 5.65 -7.42 -18.10
N GLY A 216 4.73 -6.76 -18.78
CA GLY A 216 3.92 -7.31 -19.87
C GLY A 216 2.44 -7.36 -19.52
N ASP A 217 1.66 -8.18 -20.22
CA ASP A 217 0.21 -8.20 -20.10
C ASP A 217 -0.33 -9.51 -19.50
N ASN A 218 -1.35 -9.39 -18.65
CA ASN A 218 -2.09 -10.49 -18.04
C ASN A 218 -1.25 -11.46 -17.20
N ASN A 219 -0.19 -10.98 -16.55
CA ASN A 219 0.58 -11.79 -15.61
C ASN A 219 -0.13 -11.91 -14.27
N ILE A 220 0.00 -13.06 -13.62
CA ILE A 220 -0.57 -13.36 -12.30
C ILE A 220 0.57 -13.78 -11.37
N GLY A 221 0.73 -13.07 -10.26
CA GLY A 221 1.75 -13.34 -9.25
C GLY A 221 1.13 -13.36 -7.87
N LEU A 222 1.28 -14.47 -7.16
CA LEU A 222 0.70 -14.65 -5.82
C LEU A 222 1.80 -15.08 -4.85
N GLN A 223 1.92 -14.38 -3.72
CA GLN A 223 2.86 -14.70 -2.65
C GLN A 223 2.15 -14.79 -1.31
N SER A 224 2.44 -15.85 -0.56
CA SER A 224 1.98 -16.05 0.82
C SER A 224 3.13 -16.46 1.71
N GLN A 225 3.35 -15.72 2.80
CA GLN A 225 4.39 -16.02 3.79
C GLN A 225 3.78 -16.14 5.19
N GLU A 226 4.11 -17.22 5.88
CA GLU A 226 3.73 -17.50 7.26
C GLU A 226 4.97 -17.91 8.07
N GLY A 227 5.26 -17.19 9.15
CA GLY A 227 6.44 -17.38 10.00
C GLY A 227 7.42 -16.22 9.88
N ALA A 228 8.67 -16.34 10.36
CA ALA A 228 9.59 -15.20 10.47
C ALA A 228 10.76 -15.25 9.46
N SER A 229 11.22 -14.07 9.05
CA SER A 229 12.40 -13.86 8.20
C SER A 229 12.36 -14.62 6.86
N ASN A 230 11.16 -14.88 6.31
CA ASN A 230 11.00 -15.48 5.00
C ASN A 230 11.19 -14.45 3.89
N ILE A 231 11.80 -14.85 2.78
CA ILE A 231 12.02 -14.02 1.59
C ILE A 231 11.36 -14.71 0.39
N ALA A 232 10.40 -14.02 -0.23
CA ALA A 232 9.73 -14.44 -1.46
C ALA A 232 9.94 -13.37 -2.53
N SER A 233 10.53 -13.77 -3.66
CA SER A 233 10.75 -12.91 -4.82
C SER A 233 10.15 -13.55 -6.08
N LEU A 234 9.39 -12.76 -6.82
CA LEU A 234 8.69 -13.20 -8.03
C LEU A 234 8.90 -12.16 -9.12
N SER A 235 9.50 -12.57 -10.23
CA SER A 235 9.73 -11.77 -11.42
C SER A 235 9.07 -12.44 -12.62
N GLN A 236 8.22 -11.72 -13.34
CA GLN A 236 7.56 -12.19 -14.56
C GLN A 236 7.73 -11.17 -15.66
N VAL A 237 8.39 -11.57 -16.75
CA VAL A 237 8.59 -10.73 -17.95
C VAL A 237 7.99 -11.44 -19.17
N GLY A 238 7.00 -10.82 -19.79
CA GLY A 238 6.23 -11.35 -20.91
C GLY A 238 4.75 -11.41 -20.61
N ASN A 239 3.97 -12.23 -21.32
CA ASN A 239 2.52 -12.23 -21.22
C ASN A 239 1.95 -13.53 -20.67
N THR A 240 0.85 -13.42 -19.92
CA THR A 240 0.08 -14.59 -19.44
C THR A 240 0.92 -15.55 -18.58
N ASN A 241 1.95 -15.06 -17.90
CA ASN A 241 2.69 -15.86 -16.93
C ASN A 241 1.92 -15.95 -15.62
N ALA A 242 1.96 -17.09 -14.97
CA ALA A 242 1.32 -17.34 -13.70
C ALA A 242 2.31 -17.93 -12.70
N SER A 243 2.37 -17.38 -11.51
CA SER A 243 3.23 -17.91 -10.45
C SER A 243 2.61 -17.80 -9.06
N LEU A 244 2.90 -18.82 -8.26
CA LEU A 244 2.46 -18.94 -6.87
C LEU A 244 3.65 -19.34 -6.00
N GLN A 245 3.93 -18.55 -4.96
CA GLN A 245 4.91 -18.87 -3.94
C GLN A 245 4.23 -18.93 -2.57
N MET A 246 4.47 -20.02 -1.85
CA MET A 246 3.99 -20.21 -0.49
C MET A 246 5.14 -20.67 0.41
N GLN A 247 5.36 -19.95 1.51
CA GLN A 247 6.40 -20.27 2.49
C GLN A 247 5.79 -20.35 3.89
N VAL A 248 6.03 -21.46 4.58
CA VAL A 248 5.59 -21.70 5.96
C VAL A 248 6.80 -22.06 6.81
N GLY A 249 7.02 -21.33 7.91
CA GLY A 249 8.14 -21.54 8.83
C GLY A 249 9.13 -20.38 8.84
N ASN A 250 10.41 -20.64 9.13
CA ASN A 250 11.36 -19.56 9.42
C ASN A 250 12.57 -19.56 8.47
N GLY A 251 12.93 -18.38 7.96
CA GLY A 251 14.15 -18.18 7.18
C GLY A 251 14.14 -18.87 5.81
N ASN A 252 12.97 -19.16 5.24
CA ASN A 252 12.88 -19.76 3.91
C ASN A 252 13.09 -18.70 2.82
N GLU A 253 13.76 -19.09 1.73
CA GLU A 253 14.00 -18.25 0.56
C GLU A 253 13.41 -18.91 -0.69
N ALA A 254 12.50 -18.22 -1.37
CA ALA A 254 11.82 -18.66 -2.58
C ALA A 254 11.95 -17.61 -3.67
N SER A 255 12.44 -18.01 -4.84
CA SER A 255 12.59 -17.15 -6.01
C SER A 255 11.98 -17.80 -7.25
N ILE A 256 11.13 -17.07 -7.96
CA ILE A 256 10.63 -17.42 -9.29
C ILE A 256 11.05 -16.30 -10.26
N ASP A 257 11.78 -16.64 -11.33
CA ASP A 257 11.97 -15.78 -12.50
C ASP A 257 11.35 -16.47 -13.72
N GLN A 258 10.41 -15.80 -14.40
CA GLN A 258 9.76 -16.30 -15.61
C GLN A 258 9.94 -15.29 -16.73
N ARG A 259 10.64 -15.68 -17.80
CA ARG A 259 10.78 -14.87 -19.02
C ARG A 259 10.20 -15.60 -20.22
N GLY A 260 9.24 -14.97 -20.87
CA GLY A 260 8.51 -15.51 -22.01
C GLY A 260 7.00 -15.50 -21.75
N ASN A 261 6.23 -16.31 -22.48
CA ASN A 261 4.77 -16.27 -22.41
C ASN A 261 4.16 -17.59 -21.95
N GLY A 262 3.11 -17.51 -21.14
CA GLY A 262 2.32 -18.68 -20.73
C GLY A 262 3.04 -19.61 -19.76
N ASN A 263 4.08 -19.13 -19.05
CA ASN A 263 4.80 -19.94 -18.09
C ASN A 263 4.01 -20.07 -16.78
N LEU A 264 4.04 -21.26 -16.16
CA LEU A 264 3.42 -21.56 -14.88
C LEU A 264 4.48 -22.08 -13.90
N ALA A 265 4.61 -21.40 -12.76
CA ALA A 265 5.55 -21.77 -11.69
C ALA A 265 4.85 -21.86 -10.34
N LEU A 266 5.07 -22.96 -9.61
CA LEU A 266 4.57 -23.15 -8.25
C LEU A 266 5.73 -23.50 -7.32
N GLN A 267 5.89 -22.73 -6.24
CA GLN A 267 6.82 -23.03 -5.16
C GLN A 267 6.09 -23.16 -3.82
N TYR A 268 6.37 -24.24 -3.11
CA TYR A 268 5.94 -24.48 -1.75
C TYR A 268 7.13 -24.87 -0.89
N GLN A 269 7.35 -24.16 0.22
CA GLN A 269 8.37 -24.46 1.21
C GLN A 269 7.76 -24.53 2.60
N GLU A 270 8.03 -25.61 3.32
CA GLU A 270 7.63 -25.79 4.72
C GLU A 270 8.84 -26.20 5.57
N GLY A 271 9.09 -25.44 6.65
CA GLY A 271 10.13 -25.73 7.63
C GLY A 271 11.12 -24.58 7.84
N MET A 272 12.39 -24.90 8.06
CA MET A 272 13.42 -23.90 8.38
C MET A 272 14.54 -23.85 7.33
N ALA A 273 14.92 -22.63 6.93
CA ALA A 273 16.08 -22.36 6.08
C ALA A 273 16.09 -23.14 4.74
N ASN A 274 14.94 -23.36 4.12
CA ASN A 274 14.86 -23.95 2.79
C ASN A 274 15.10 -22.89 1.70
N VAL A 275 15.75 -23.29 0.61
CA VAL A 275 16.02 -22.45 -0.56
C VAL A 275 15.41 -23.08 -1.81
N ALA A 276 14.52 -22.34 -2.47
CA ALA A 276 13.79 -22.76 -3.66
C ALA A 276 13.97 -21.74 -4.78
N MET A 277 14.35 -22.21 -5.96
CA MET A 277 14.50 -21.37 -7.14
C MET A 277 13.90 -22.04 -8.37
N ILE A 278 13.06 -21.31 -9.09
CA ILE A 278 12.56 -21.68 -10.41
C ILE A 278 12.97 -20.56 -11.35
N ASP A 279 13.73 -20.90 -12.38
CA ASP A 279 14.06 -20.05 -13.52
C ASP A 279 13.46 -20.68 -14.79
N GLN A 280 12.54 -19.97 -15.43
CA GLN A 280 11.90 -20.39 -16.68
C GLN A 280 12.12 -19.35 -17.77
N ASP A 281 13.04 -19.65 -18.68
CA ASP A 281 13.22 -18.98 -19.96
C ASP A 281 12.48 -19.78 -21.07
N GLY A 282 11.62 -19.12 -21.84
CA GLY A 282 10.85 -19.74 -22.92
C GLY A 282 9.34 -19.61 -22.73
N ASN A 283 8.56 -20.30 -23.56
CA ASN A 283 7.10 -20.22 -23.54
C ASN A 283 6.46 -21.54 -23.09
N ASN A 284 5.32 -21.44 -22.40
CA ASN A 284 4.51 -22.57 -21.96
C ASN A 284 5.26 -23.57 -21.06
N ASN A 285 6.18 -23.09 -20.24
CA ASN A 285 6.91 -23.91 -19.29
C ASN A 285 6.11 -24.13 -18.01
N LEU A 286 6.21 -25.32 -17.44
CA LEU A 286 5.60 -25.71 -16.18
C LEU A 286 6.69 -26.18 -15.20
N ALA A 287 6.78 -25.51 -14.06
CA ALA A 287 7.69 -25.87 -12.98
C ALA A 287 6.91 -25.93 -11.65
N ALA A 288 7.08 -27.03 -10.93
CA ALA A 288 6.56 -27.17 -9.57
C ALA A 288 7.68 -27.58 -8.63
N GLN A 289 7.76 -26.94 -7.48
CA GLN A 289 8.77 -27.22 -6.47
C GLN A 289 8.12 -27.27 -5.09
N VAL A 290 8.34 -28.37 -4.39
CA VAL A 290 7.84 -28.61 -3.03
C VAL A 290 9.01 -29.05 -2.15
N GLN A 291 9.29 -28.31 -1.09
CA GLN A 291 10.31 -28.65 -0.10
C GLN A 291 9.70 -28.71 1.30
N VAL A 292 9.87 -29.84 1.99
CA VAL A 292 9.39 -30.04 3.37
C VAL A 292 10.55 -30.53 4.23
N GLY A 293 10.90 -29.76 5.26
CA GLY A 293 11.95 -30.07 6.23
C GLY A 293 12.90 -28.90 6.46
N GLU A 294 14.15 -29.19 6.85
CA GLU A 294 15.14 -28.16 7.18
C GLU A 294 16.32 -28.17 6.21
N PHE A 295 16.82 -26.98 5.85
CA PHE A 295 18.02 -26.81 5.02
C PHE A 295 17.96 -27.50 3.64
N ASN A 296 16.77 -27.63 3.05
CA ASN A 296 16.67 -28.18 1.70
C ASN A 296 16.98 -27.10 0.66
N SER A 297 17.70 -27.48 -0.40
CA SER A 297 17.97 -26.64 -1.55
C SER A 297 17.43 -27.31 -2.81
N ALA A 298 16.59 -26.60 -3.56
CA ALA A 298 16.18 -27.06 -4.87
C ALA A 298 16.13 -25.95 -5.89
N GLN A 299 16.56 -26.28 -7.10
CA GLN A 299 16.70 -25.37 -8.22
C GLN A 299 16.13 -26.04 -9.47
N VAL A 300 15.26 -25.33 -10.17
CA VAL A 300 14.72 -25.70 -11.46
C VAL A 300 15.16 -24.65 -12.47
N TRP A 301 15.78 -25.09 -13.55
CA TRP A 301 16.14 -24.27 -14.70
C TRP A 301 15.48 -24.84 -15.95
N GLN A 302 14.68 -24.05 -16.64
CA GLN A 302 14.00 -24.41 -17.88
C GLN A 302 14.28 -23.37 -18.95
N GLY A 303 14.90 -23.73 -20.08
CA GLY A 303 15.32 -22.76 -21.10
C GLY A 303 14.73 -22.93 -22.51
N SER A 304 13.95 -23.99 -22.76
CA SER A 304 13.20 -24.18 -24.03
C SER A 304 11.69 -24.05 -23.81
N ASN A 305 10.90 -24.17 -24.87
CA ASN A 305 9.43 -24.09 -24.79
C ASN A 305 8.80 -25.42 -24.36
N GLY A 306 7.70 -25.37 -23.61
CA GLY A 306 6.87 -26.54 -23.30
C GLY A 306 7.50 -27.53 -22.32
N GLN A 307 8.47 -27.08 -21.53
CA GLN A 307 9.15 -27.96 -20.57
C GLN A 307 8.29 -28.17 -19.33
N THR A 308 8.38 -29.36 -18.74
CA THR A 308 7.71 -29.68 -17.48
C THR A 308 8.71 -30.25 -16.49
N SER A 309 8.77 -29.69 -15.30
CA SER A 309 9.62 -30.13 -14.20
C SER A 309 8.86 -30.11 -12.88
N ALA A 310 9.15 -31.11 -12.04
CA ALA A 310 8.63 -31.19 -10.69
C ALA A 310 9.75 -31.65 -9.75
N ILE A 311 9.97 -30.91 -8.66
CA ILE A 311 10.86 -31.32 -7.57
C ILE A 311 10.02 -31.48 -6.32
N LEU A 312 10.14 -32.66 -5.67
CA LEU A 312 9.64 -32.91 -4.33
C LEU A 312 10.82 -33.32 -3.45
N GLN A 313 11.09 -32.54 -2.41
CA GLN A 313 12.08 -32.86 -1.38
C GLN A 313 11.42 -32.98 -0.02
N THR A 314 11.64 -34.11 0.66
CA THR A 314 11.20 -34.35 2.03
C THR A 314 12.39 -34.78 2.88
N GLY A 315 12.55 -34.21 4.07
CA GLY A 315 13.67 -34.48 4.97
C GLY A 315 14.61 -33.28 5.11
N ASN A 316 15.80 -33.48 5.66
CA ASN A 316 16.73 -32.38 5.95
C ASN A 316 17.98 -32.45 5.08
N ASN A 317 18.55 -31.29 4.72
CA ASN A 317 19.79 -31.15 3.94
C ASN A 317 19.74 -31.80 2.54
N ASN A 318 18.57 -31.84 1.90
CA ASN A 318 18.48 -32.37 0.54
C ASN A 318 18.88 -31.29 -0.48
N THR A 319 19.61 -31.69 -1.53
CA THR A 319 19.89 -30.84 -2.69
C THR A 319 19.32 -31.49 -3.96
N ALA A 320 18.53 -30.76 -4.74
CA ALA A 320 17.98 -31.22 -6.00
C ALA A 320 18.09 -30.13 -7.07
N THR A 321 18.71 -30.44 -8.19
CA THR A 321 18.82 -29.53 -9.32
C THR A 321 18.19 -30.20 -10.52
N VAL A 322 17.19 -29.55 -11.12
CA VAL A 322 16.64 -29.90 -12.42
C VAL A 322 17.12 -28.85 -13.41
N HIS A 323 17.70 -29.31 -14.51
CA HIS A 323 18.18 -28.45 -15.58
C HIS A 323 17.68 -29.02 -16.91
N GLN A 324 16.78 -28.29 -17.56
CA GLN A 324 16.16 -28.66 -18.84
C GLN A 324 16.47 -27.56 -19.85
N ASP A 325 17.39 -27.81 -20.77
CA ASP A 325 17.77 -26.92 -21.87
C ASP A 325 17.97 -25.43 -21.51
N HIS A 326 18.50 -25.13 -20.33
CA HIS A 326 18.91 -23.78 -19.92
C HIS A 326 20.41 -23.60 -20.28
N PRO A 327 20.83 -22.49 -20.91
CA PRO A 327 22.22 -22.29 -21.33
C PRO A 327 23.19 -21.95 -20.18
#